data_AF-A0A0N5D0D5-F1
#
_entry.id   AF-A0A0N5D0D5-F1
#
_cell.length_a   1.000
_cell.length_b   1.000
_cell.length_c   1.000
_cell.angle_alpha   90.00
_cell.angle_beta   90.00
_cell.angle_gamma   90.00
#
_symmetry.space_group_name_H-M   'P 1'
#
loop_
_entity.id
_entity.type
_entity.pdbx_description
1 polymer ?
#
loop_
_entity_poly.entity_id
_entity_poly.type
_entity_poly.pdbx_seq_one_letter_code
_entity_poly.pdbx_strand_id
1 'polypeptide(L)'
;MLTGLVEGTFLFDLTVFDSSEAVNSSTISVTALMGVPHLQSVEMYLRKKMREFTYRMKNKLEERLSATLSSHVRNLNRMFFMITEASSVAVVFSIIDEDPSTGRIHIVFRADFTDVAVQGEVKDVSQQKKEVAVVEAWKVVKILRSETNMIAEFKIDSVDSLCKFPFHSVNL
;
A
#
# COMPACT_ATOMS: atom_id res chain seq x y z
N MET A 1 4.74 -20.95 -11.17
CA MET A 1 4.80 -19.61 -10.53
C MET A 1 4.22 -19.76 -9.14
N LEU A 2 4.94 -19.41 -8.06
CA LEU A 2 4.37 -19.39 -6.72
C LEU A 2 3.56 -18.10 -6.55
N THR A 3 2.29 -18.21 -6.20
CA THR A 3 1.37 -17.09 -5.91
C THR A 3 0.59 -17.41 -4.64
N GLY A 4 0.00 -16.40 -4.00
CA GLY A 4 -0.83 -16.58 -2.80
C GLY A 4 -0.07 -16.89 -1.51
N LEU A 5 1.24 -16.67 -1.47
CA LEU A 5 2.02 -16.80 -0.24
C LEU A 5 1.70 -15.62 0.70
N VAL A 6 1.31 -15.94 1.92
CA VAL A 6 1.30 -15.01 3.05
C VAL A 6 2.69 -14.95 3.68
N GLU A 7 2.96 -13.93 4.52
CA GLU A 7 4.21 -13.84 5.26
C GLU A 7 4.47 -15.13 6.06
N GLY A 8 5.69 -15.67 5.96
CA GLY A 8 6.07 -16.90 6.66
C GLY A 8 7.13 -17.72 5.94
N THR A 9 7.52 -18.83 6.55
CA THR A 9 8.46 -19.79 5.97
C THR A 9 7.71 -21.03 5.50
N PHE A 10 7.92 -21.39 4.24
CA PHE A 10 7.34 -22.53 3.58
C PHE A 10 8.44 -23.55 3.29
N LEU A 11 8.23 -24.79 3.70
CA LEU A 11 9.14 -25.90 3.43
C LEU A 11 8.55 -26.74 2.29
N PHE A 12 9.37 -26.99 1.27
CA PHE A 12 9.00 -27.81 0.12
C PHE A 12 9.98 -28.97 0.02
N ASP A 13 9.45 -30.19 0.05
CA ASP A 13 10.25 -31.39 -0.21
C ASP A 13 10.28 -31.66 -1.71
N LEU A 14 11.46 -31.52 -2.29
CA LEU A 14 11.73 -31.92 -3.66
C LEU A 14 12.20 -33.37 -3.66
N THR A 15 11.36 -34.27 -4.16
CA THR A 15 11.71 -35.69 -4.34
C THR A 15 11.89 -35.98 -5.83
N VAL A 16 13.02 -36.58 -6.19
CA VAL A 16 13.37 -36.94 -7.57
C VAL A 16 13.58 -38.45 -7.64
N PHE A 17 13.06 -39.04 -8.72
CA PHE A 17 13.25 -40.44 -9.07
C PHE A 17 14.08 -40.51 -10.35
N ASP A 18 15.10 -41.37 -10.39
CA ASP A 18 15.81 -41.67 -11.63
C ASP A 18 15.17 -42.86 -12.38
N SER A 19 15.68 -43.16 -13.57
CA SER A 19 15.20 -44.27 -14.40
C SER A 19 15.50 -45.66 -13.82
N SER A 20 16.25 -45.73 -12.72
CA SER A 20 16.61 -46.96 -11.99
C SER A 20 15.81 -47.07 -10.68
N GLU A 21 14.77 -46.24 -10.50
CA GLU A 21 13.93 -46.13 -9.30
C GLU A 21 14.68 -45.65 -8.04
N ALA A 22 15.89 -45.10 -8.17
CA ALA A 22 16.58 -44.48 -7.05
C ALA A 22 15.90 -43.16 -6.66
N VAL A 23 15.72 -42.97 -5.35
CA VAL A 23 15.02 -41.80 -4.78
C VAL A 23 16.01 -40.89 -4.08
N ASN A 24 15.95 -39.60 -4.36
CA ASN A 24 16.63 -38.57 -3.59
C ASN A 24 15.66 -37.45 -3.21
N SER A 25 15.77 -36.95 -1.99
CA SER A 25 14.91 -35.90 -1.46
C SER A 25 15.76 -34.77 -0.88
N SER A 26 15.31 -33.53 -1.10
CA SER A 26 15.91 -32.33 -0.50
C SER A 26 14.82 -31.37 -0.06
N THR A 27 14.96 -30.79 1.13
CA THR A 27 14.02 -29.80 1.67
C THR A 27 14.48 -28.39 1.31
N ILE A 28 13.62 -27.64 0.65
CA ILE A 28 13.84 -26.24 0.26
C ILE A 28 13.02 -25.34 1.20
N SER A 29 13.69 -24.36 1.81
CA SER A 29 13.03 -23.35 2.64
C SER A 29 12.82 -22.06 1.84
N VAL A 30 11.58 -21.59 1.76
CA VAL A 30 11.20 -20.33 1.12
C VAL A 30 10.60 -19.41 2.17
N THR A 31 11.25 -18.28 2.43
CA THR A 31 10.72 -17.24 3.32
C THR A 31 10.03 -16.17 2.49
N ALA A 32 8.71 -16.03 2.67
CA ALA A 32 7.92 -14.94 2.14
C ALA A 32 7.92 -13.77 3.14
N LEU A 33 8.39 -12.60 2.70
CA LEU A 33 8.36 -11.37 3.47
C LEU A 33 7.24 -10.46 2.96
N MET A 34 6.67 -9.65 3.85
CA MET A 34 5.74 -8.60 3.43
C MET A 34 6.45 -7.59 2.52
N GLY A 35 5.85 -7.32 1.37
CA GLY A 35 6.35 -6.30 0.46
C GLY A 35 6.20 -4.90 1.07
N VAL A 36 7.15 -4.00 0.75
CA VAL A 36 7.10 -2.57 1.13
C VAL A 36 5.74 -1.92 0.85
N PRO A 37 5.05 -2.19 -0.29
CA PRO A 37 3.72 -1.64 -0.53
C PRO A 37 2.68 -2.01 0.54
N HIS A 38 2.74 -3.23 1.09
CA HIS A 38 1.83 -3.67 2.15
C HIS A 38 2.21 -3.04 3.50
N LEU A 39 3.51 -3.01 3.83
CA LEU A 39 4.04 -2.37 5.04
C LEU A 39 3.69 -0.88 5.14
N GLN A 40 3.63 -0.20 3.99
CA GLN A 40 3.31 1.22 3.89
C GLN A 40 1.86 1.49 3.47
N SER A 41 0.97 0.50 3.63
CA SER A 41 -0.47 0.69 3.42
C SER A 41 -1.13 1.33 4.65
N VAL A 42 -2.22 2.05 4.38
CA VAL A 42 -3.10 2.70 5.34
C VAL A 42 -4.45 1.99 5.29
N GLU A 43 -5.00 1.74 6.47
CA GLU A 43 -6.35 1.24 6.68
C GLU A 43 -7.27 2.41 7.03
N MET A 44 -8.45 2.46 6.41
CA MET A 44 -9.43 3.51 6.60
C MET A 44 -10.83 2.91 6.68
N TYR A 45 -11.63 3.35 7.65
CA TYR A 45 -13.04 2.99 7.76
C TYR A 45 -13.92 4.19 7.46
N LEU A 46 -14.92 4.01 6.59
CA LEU A 46 -15.96 5.00 6.35
C LEU A 46 -17.25 4.57 7.05
N ARG A 47 -17.87 5.49 7.77
CA ARG A 47 -19.21 5.33 8.36
C ARG A 47 -20.30 5.47 7.29
N LYS A 48 -20.26 4.55 6.33
CA LYS A 48 -21.18 4.38 5.21
C LYS A 48 -21.35 2.89 4.92
N LYS A 49 -22.41 2.53 4.21
CA LYS A 49 -22.66 1.16 3.75
C LYS A 49 -22.10 0.96 2.34
N MET A 50 -21.65 -0.25 1.99
CA MET A 50 -21.05 -0.52 0.68
C MET A 50 -21.99 -0.19 -0.49
N ARG A 51 -23.29 -0.38 -0.31
CA ARG A 51 -24.34 0.01 -1.28
C ARG A 51 -24.33 1.50 -1.67
N GLU A 52 -23.78 2.37 -0.82
CA GLU A 52 -23.66 3.81 -1.07
C GLU A 52 -22.32 4.17 -1.77
N PHE A 53 -21.38 3.22 -1.85
CA PHE A 53 -20.05 3.43 -2.38
C PHE A 53 -20.02 3.25 -3.90
N THR A 54 -20.55 4.24 -4.59
CA THR A 54 -20.52 4.27 -6.05
C THR A 54 -19.10 4.51 -6.59
N TYR A 55 -18.85 4.14 -7.84
CA TYR A 55 -17.60 4.48 -8.55
C TYR A 55 -17.30 5.99 -8.52
N ARG A 56 -18.33 6.84 -8.61
CA ARG A 56 -18.17 8.30 -8.50
C ARG A 56 -17.66 8.72 -7.13
N MET A 57 -18.19 8.12 -6.07
CA MET A 57 -17.74 8.40 -4.71
C MET A 57 -16.31 7.88 -4.49
N LYS A 58 -15.99 6.69 -5.00
CA LYS A 58 -14.62 6.15 -4.99
C LYS A 58 -13.64 7.12 -5.64
N ASN A 59 -13.92 7.54 -6.88
CA ASN A 59 -13.03 8.43 -7.63
C ASN A 59 -12.86 9.77 -6.92
N LYS A 60 -13.96 10.35 -6.42
CA LYS A 60 -13.89 11.59 -5.66
C LYS A 60 -13.04 11.46 -4.39
N LEU A 61 -13.13 10.32 -3.70
CA LEU A 61 -12.28 10.03 -2.54
C LEU A 61 -10.81 9.89 -2.96
N GLU A 62 -10.52 9.15 -4.03
CA GLU A 62 -9.18 8.97 -4.59
C GLU A 62 -8.52 10.30 -4.96
N GLU A 63 -9.25 11.15 -5.69
CA GLU A 63 -8.82 12.49 -6.10
C GLU A 63 -8.58 13.38 -4.89
N ARG A 64 -9.48 13.36 -3.90
CA ARG A 64 -9.33 14.17 -2.70
C ARG A 64 -8.12 13.74 -1.88
N LEU A 65 -7.94 12.44 -1.66
CA LEU A 65 -6.78 11.91 -0.94
C LEU A 65 -5.47 12.28 -1.66
N SER A 66 -5.43 12.07 -2.98
CA SER A 66 -4.26 12.39 -3.80
C SER A 66 -3.91 13.88 -3.74
N ALA A 67 -4.90 14.76 -3.87
CA ALA A 67 -4.71 16.21 -3.79
C ALA A 67 -4.25 16.67 -2.39
N THR A 68 -4.87 16.14 -1.33
CA THR A 68 -4.51 16.44 0.06
C THR A 68 -3.08 15.99 0.39
N LEU A 69 -2.67 14.80 -0.05
CA LEU A 69 -1.31 14.32 0.18
C LEU A 69 -0.30 15.09 -0.67
N SER A 70 -0.66 15.42 -1.92
CA SER A 70 0.16 16.22 -2.82
C SER A 70 0.43 17.62 -2.26
N SER A 71 -0.56 18.28 -1.65
CA SER A 71 -0.37 19.61 -1.04
C SER A 71 0.58 19.57 0.16
N HIS A 72 0.81 18.39 0.74
CA HIS A 72 1.70 18.15 1.87
C HIS A 72 3.03 17.50 1.48
N VAL A 73 3.38 17.40 0.19
CA VAL A 73 4.62 16.76 -0.31
C VAL A 73 5.87 17.26 0.42
N ARG A 74 5.96 18.57 0.71
CA ARG A 74 7.08 19.12 1.49
C ARG A 74 7.26 18.45 2.86
N ASN A 75 6.16 18.12 3.53
CA ASN A 75 6.16 17.44 4.83
C ASN A 75 6.42 15.93 4.70
N LEU A 76 6.20 15.36 3.51
CA LEU A 76 6.51 13.97 3.21
C LEU A 76 8.01 13.77 2.87
N ASN A 77 8.64 14.80 2.31
CA ASN A 77 10.03 14.85 1.85
C ASN A 77 11.05 14.98 2.99
N ARG A 78 11.16 13.95 3.83
CA ARG A 78 12.40 13.71 4.56
C ARG A 78 12.63 12.22 4.65
N MET A 79 13.52 11.75 3.78
CA MET A 79 14.51 10.69 3.94
C MET A 79 14.62 9.89 2.63
N PHE A 80 15.77 10.02 1.96
CA PHE A 80 16.37 9.09 0.99
C PHE A 80 15.95 9.06 -0.50
N PHE A 81 15.03 9.89 -0.99
CA PHE A 81 14.77 9.97 -2.44
C PHE A 81 14.67 11.44 -2.90
N MET A 82 15.16 11.75 -4.10
CA MET A 82 15.09 13.11 -4.70
C MET A 82 13.67 13.43 -5.16
N ILE A 83 12.73 13.48 -4.21
CA ILE A 83 11.35 13.90 -4.48
C ILE A 83 11.38 15.42 -4.63
N THR A 84 11.10 15.88 -5.84
CA THR A 84 11.08 17.29 -6.20
C THR A 84 9.79 17.95 -5.69
N GLU A 85 9.76 19.28 -5.54
CA GLU A 85 8.51 19.98 -5.21
C GLU A 85 7.42 19.85 -6.30
N ALA A 86 7.83 19.46 -7.52
CA ALA A 86 6.92 19.17 -8.62
C ALA A 86 6.32 17.75 -8.55
N SER A 87 6.77 16.90 -7.61
CA SER A 87 6.23 15.56 -7.45
C SER A 87 4.81 15.62 -6.87
N SER A 88 3.91 14.80 -7.42
CA SER A 88 2.56 14.58 -6.87
C SER A 88 2.48 13.22 -6.17
N VAL A 89 1.37 12.99 -5.47
CA VAL A 89 1.07 11.73 -4.79
C VAL A 89 -0.15 11.10 -5.44
N ALA A 90 -0.01 9.85 -5.86
CA ALA A 90 -1.10 9.02 -6.34
C ALA A 90 -1.54 8.03 -5.25
N VAL A 91 -2.85 7.87 -5.08
CA VAL A 91 -3.43 6.89 -4.15
C VAL A 91 -3.80 5.63 -4.91
N VAL A 92 -3.37 4.48 -4.40
CA VAL A 92 -3.67 3.17 -4.99
C VAL A 92 -4.42 2.33 -3.97
N PHE A 93 -5.72 2.13 -4.20
CA PHE A 93 -6.54 1.23 -3.41
C PHE A 93 -6.17 -0.24 -3.68
N SER A 94 -5.90 -0.99 -2.62
CA SER A 94 -5.66 -2.43 -2.67
C SER A 94 -6.89 -3.23 -2.24
N ILE A 95 -7.64 -2.74 -1.27
CA ILE A 95 -8.87 -3.36 -0.76
C ILE A 95 -9.94 -2.29 -0.63
N ILE A 96 -11.15 -2.61 -1.08
CA ILE A 96 -12.37 -1.88 -0.76
C ILE A 96 -13.48 -2.90 -0.56
N ASP A 97 -13.85 -3.15 0.68
CA ASP A 97 -14.86 -4.13 1.06
C ASP A 97 -15.74 -3.61 2.21
N GLU A 98 -16.70 -4.44 2.62
CA GLU A 98 -17.53 -4.17 3.78
C GLU A 98 -16.97 -4.95 4.96
N ASP A 99 -16.71 -4.28 6.07
CA ASP A 99 -16.38 -4.93 7.33
C ASP A 99 -17.63 -5.70 7.83
N PRO A 100 -17.59 -7.03 7.88
CA PRO A 100 -18.77 -7.83 8.23
C PRO A 100 -19.24 -7.60 9.67
N SER A 101 -18.37 -7.12 10.57
CA SER A 101 -18.71 -6.91 11.97
C SER A 101 -19.50 -5.62 12.20
N THR A 102 -19.23 -4.57 11.43
CA THR A 102 -19.86 -3.25 11.61
C THR A 102 -20.68 -2.79 10.40
N GLY A 103 -20.52 -3.47 9.27
CA GLY A 103 -21.04 -3.10 7.97
C GLY A 103 -20.53 -1.73 7.52
N ARG A 104 -19.38 -1.27 8.01
CA ARG A 104 -18.70 -0.05 7.53
C ARG A 104 -17.90 -0.40 6.27
N ILE A 105 -17.62 0.59 5.43
CA ILE A 105 -16.70 0.37 4.31
C ILE A 105 -15.29 0.36 4.88
N HIS A 106 -14.56 -0.70 4.59
CA HIS A 106 -13.15 -0.86 4.91
C HIS A 106 -12.33 -0.67 3.63
N ILE A 107 -11.31 0.18 3.73
CA ILE A 107 -10.46 0.58 2.62
C ILE A 107 -9.01 0.40 3.04
N VAL A 108 -8.24 -0.30 2.21
CA VAL A 108 -6.79 -0.34 2.30
C VAL A 108 -6.20 0.31 1.06
N PHE A 109 -5.24 1.21 1.27
CA PHE A 109 -4.56 1.89 0.17
C PHE A 109 -3.11 2.20 0.52
N ARG A 110 -2.32 2.44 -0.50
CA ARG A 110 -1.00 3.06 -0.36
C ARG A 110 -0.96 4.38 -1.12
N ALA A 111 0.02 5.20 -0.78
CA ALA A 111 0.32 6.43 -1.48
C ALA A 111 1.69 6.32 -2.15
N ASP A 112 1.75 6.61 -3.44
CA ASP A 112 2.93 6.46 -4.28
C ASP A 112 3.33 7.87 -4.78
N PHE A 113 4.60 8.25 -4.65
CA PHE A 113 5.09 9.47 -5.29
C PHE A 113 5.17 9.27 -6.81
N THR A 114 4.70 10.27 -7.54
CA THR A 114 4.81 10.35 -8.99
C THR A 114 5.65 11.56 -9.37
N ASP A 115 6.80 11.30 -10.00
CA ASP A 115 7.65 12.36 -10.53
C ASP A 115 7.05 12.88 -11.85
N VAL A 116 6.99 14.20 -12.00
CA VAL A 116 6.66 14.88 -13.26
C VAL A 116 7.96 15.05 -14.05
N ALA A 117 8.70 13.96 -14.25
CA ALA A 117 9.75 13.95 -15.25
C ALA A 117 9.05 13.94 -16.62
N VAL A 118 9.16 15.09 -17.31
CA VAL A 118 8.73 15.37 -18.68
C VAL A 118 8.75 14.11 -19.56
N GLN A 119 7.68 13.88 -20.32
CA GLN A 119 7.68 12.97 -21.46
C GLN A 119 8.80 13.37 -22.43
N GLY A 120 10.00 12.85 -22.20
CA GLY A 120 11.08 12.77 -23.16
C GLY A 120 11.14 11.32 -23.63
N GLU A 121 10.81 11.10 -24.89
CA GLU A 121 11.06 9.83 -25.55
C GLU A 121 12.53 9.46 -25.40
N VAL A 122 12.83 8.43 -24.61
CA VAL A 122 14.05 7.65 -24.77
C VAL A 122 13.66 6.18 -24.76
N LYS A 123 13.77 5.58 -25.94
CA LYS A 123 13.80 4.14 -26.14
C LYS A 123 15.04 3.59 -25.46
N ASP A 124 14.87 2.95 -24.31
CA ASP A 124 15.75 1.83 -23.97
C ASP A 124 14.99 0.81 -23.12
N VAL A 125 14.92 -0.42 -23.65
CA VAL A 125 14.27 -1.56 -23.02
C VAL A 125 15.33 -2.28 -22.21
N SER A 126 15.59 -1.76 -21.02
CA SER A 126 16.23 -2.54 -19.96
C SER A 126 15.40 -2.38 -18.69
N GLN A 127 15.21 -3.49 -17.99
CA GLN A 127 14.36 -3.67 -16.82
C GLN A 127 14.85 -2.80 -15.64
N GLN A 128 14.66 -1.48 -15.72
CA GLN A 128 14.67 -0.64 -14.54
C GLN A 128 13.40 -0.99 -13.78
N LYS A 129 13.56 -1.80 -12.72
CA LYS A 129 12.57 -1.93 -11.65
C LYS A 129 12.28 -0.51 -11.18
N LYS A 130 11.21 0.09 -11.70
CA LYS A 130 10.74 1.42 -11.32
C LYS A 130 10.33 1.29 -9.86
N GLU A 131 11.27 1.55 -8.97
CA GLU A 131 11.06 1.56 -7.54
C GLU A 131 10.13 2.73 -7.27
N VAL A 132 8.83 2.45 -7.26
CA VAL A 132 7.82 3.43 -6.92
C VAL A 132 8.12 3.85 -5.49
N ALA A 133 8.53 5.11 -5.31
CA ALA A 133 8.79 5.65 -3.99
C ALA A 133 7.45 5.70 -3.24
N VAL A 134 7.25 4.75 -2.32
CA VAL A 134 6.04 4.66 -1.51
C VAL A 134 6.13 5.64 -0.35
N VAL A 135 5.07 6.41 -0.13
CA VAL A 135 4.96 7.32 1.01
C VAL A 135 4.80 6.51 2.29
N GLU A 136 5.53 6.89 3.34
CA GLU A 136 5.42 6.18 4.61
C GLU A 136 4.00 6.29 5.20
N ALA A 137 3.39 5.17 5.58
CA ALA A 137 2.00 5.12 6.05
C ALA A 137 1.75 6.04 7.24
N TRP A 138 2.70 6.14 8.18
CA TRP A 138 2.57 7.00 9.35
C TRP A 138 2.47 8.50 8.98
N LYS A 139 3.15 8.93 7.90
CA LYS A 139 3.06 10.31 7.39
C LYS A 139 1.69 10.56 6.78
N VAL A 140 1.19 9.61 5.99
CA VAL A 140 -0.17 9.65 5.42
C VAL A 140 -1.19 9.77 6.54
N VAL A 141 -1.15 8.88 7.54
CA VAL A 141 -2.05 8.88 8.70
C VAL A 141 -2.01 10.23 9.42
N LYS A 142 -0.81 10.77 9.68
CA LYS A 142 -0.65 12.07 10.33
C LYS A 142 -1.33 13.20 9.56
N ILE A 143 -1.16 13.25 8.24
CA ILE A 143 -1.79 14.27 7.39
C ILE A 143 -3.31 14.08 7.39
N LEU A 144 -3.80 12.88 7.07
CA LEU A 144 -5.24 12.65 6.90
C LEU A 144 -6.03 12.84 8.20
N ARG A 145 -5.44 12.54 9.36
CA ARG A 145 -6.06 12.82 10.67
C ARG A 145 -6.22 14.32 10.99
N SER A 146 -5.44 15.18 10.34
CA SER A 146 -5.57 16.64 10.49
C SER A 146 -6.60 17.28 9.55
N GLU A 147 -7.10 16.52 8.56
CA GLU A 147 -7.97 17.01 7.49
C GLU A 147 -9.46 16.89 7.85
N THR A 148 -9.90 17.73 8.79
CA THR A 148 -11.26 17.72 9.35
C THR A 148 -12.38 17.83 8.30
N ASN A 149 -12.18 18.65 7.27
CA ASN A 149 -13.15 18.79 6.18
C ASN A 149 -13.31 17.49 5.38
N MET A 150 -12.21 16.80 5.07
CA MET A 150 -12.24 15.52 4.36
C MET A 150 -12.90 14.44 5.23
N ILE A 151 -12.55 14.39 6.52
CA ILE A 151 -13.16 13.47 7.49
C ILE A 151 -14.68 13.65 7.52
N ALA A 152 -15.15 14.89 7.62
CA ALA A 152 -16.57 15.21 7.68
C ALA A 152 -17.31 14.93 6.35
N GLU A 153 -16.69 15.21 5.21
CA GLU A 153 -17.25 15.01 3.87
C GLU A 153 -17.47 13.53 3.57
N PHE A 154 -16.44 12.71 3.77
CA PHE A 154 -16.47 11.28 3.42
C PHE A 154 -17.00 10.39 4.55
N LYS A 155 -17.28 10.97 5.73
CA LYS A 155 -17.66 10.25 6.95
C LYS A 155 -16.58 9.24 7.36
N ILE A 156 -15.32 9.67 7.31
CA ILE A 156 -14.19 8.86 7.75
C ILE A 156 -14.30 8.69 9.27
N ASP A 157 -14.24 7.45 9.72
CA ASP A 157 -14.38 7.08 11.12
C ASP A 157 -13.01 6.84 11.76
N SER A 158 -12.11 6.15 11.04
CA SER A 158 -10.72 5.95 11.43
C SER A 158 -9.79 5.93 10.22
N VAL A 159 -8.52 6.25 10.49
CA VAL A 159 -7.39 6.16 9.55
C VAL A 159 -6.18 5.72 10.35
N ASP A 160 -5.61 4.56 10.03
CA ASP A 160 -4.52 3.92 10.75
C ASP A 160 -3.51 3.29 9.77
N SER A 161 -2.30 2.98 10.22
CA SER A 161 -1.38 2.18 9.39
C SER A 161 -1.86 0.73 9.39
N LEU A 162 -1.92 0.10 8.22
CA LEU A 162 -2.36 -1.29 8.10
C LEU A 162 -1.46 -2.22 8.93
N CYS A 163 -0.15 -2.09 8.72
CA CYS A 163 0.84 -2.73 9.57
C CYS A 163 1.15 -1.80 10.74
N LYS A 164 1.06 -2.32 11.96
CA LYS A 164 1.56 -1.59 13.14
C LYS A 164 3.08 -1.61 13.07
N PHE A 165 3.71 -0.45 12.87
CA PHE A 165 5.16 -0.36 12.96
C PHE A 165 5.61 -0.78 14.36
N PRO A 166 6.72 -1.54 14.51
CA PRO A 166 7.25 -1.92 15.81
C PRO A 166 7.89 -0.76 16.60
N PHE A 167 7.77 0.50 16.16
CA PHE A 167 8.36 1.64 16.85
C PHE A 167 7.34 2.41 17.68
N HIS A 168 7.33 2.02 18.96
CA HIS A 168 6.93 2.77 20.15
C HIS A 168 5.44 3.03 20.37
N SER A 169 4.87 2.15 21.20
CA SER A 169 4.07 2.53 22.35
C SER A 169 4.72 3.74 23.06
N VAL A 170 4.25 4.95 22.76
CA VAL A 170 4.30 6.04 23.73
C VAL A 170 2.87 6.26 24.15
N ASN A 171 2.53 5.68 25.30
CA ASN A 171 1.31 6.02 26.03
C ASN A 171 1.31 7.54 26.27
N LEU A 172 0.17 8.17 25.99
CA LEU A 172 -0.18 9.47 26.54
C LEU A 172 -0.27 9.39 28.07
#